data_AF-A0A3Q7P2U5-F1
#
_entry.id   AF-A0A3Q7P2U5-F1
#
_cell.length_a   1.000
_cell.length_b   1.000
_cell.length_c   1.000
_cell.angle_alpha   90.00
_cell.angle_beta   90.00
_cell.angle_gamma   90.00
#
_symmetry.space_group_name_H-M   'P 1'
#
loop_
_entity.id
_entity.type
_entity.pdbx_description
1 polymer ?
#
loop_
_entity_poly.entity_id
_entity_poly.type
_entity_poly.pdbx_seq_one_letter_code
_entity_poly.pdbx_strand_id
1 'polypeptide(L)'
;MATSLRTPSFTSCSSSSTDTDDEGVRGTCEDASMCKRFAVSLGYWHDPYIQHFVRLSKERKAPEINRGYFARVHGVSQLIKAFLRKTECHCQILNLGAGMDTTFWRLKDEDLLPSKYFEVDFPMIVTRKLHSLKVKPFLLQPIIELHSEDPLQNDGHLLDSKRYAIIGADLRDLPELEEKLKKCNMNPQLPTLLVTECVLVYMTPEQSANLLKWAASSFDTAMFINYEQVNMDDRFGQIMIENLRRRQCDLAGVETCKSLESQNRVT
;
A
#
# COMPACT_ATOMS: atom_id res chain seq x y z
N MET A 1 -51.12 20.81 32.66
CA MET A 1 -50.15 21.27 31.64
C MET A 1 -48.78 20.83 32.08
N ALA A 2 -48.05 20.11 31.20
CA ALA A 2 -46.60 20.06 31.00
C ALA A 2 -45.67 20.08 32.27
N THR A 3 -44.73 19.16 32.49
CA THR A 3 -43.78 18.57 31.55
C THR A 3 -43.14 17.29 32.10
N SER A 4 -42.99 16.32 31.21
CA SER A 4 -42.20 15.09 31.34
C SER A 4 -40.72 15.37 31.58
N LEU A 5 -40.13 14.67 32.55
CA LEU A 5 -38.69 14.59 32.77
C LEU A 5 -38.07 13.76 31.64
N ARG A 6 -37.36 14.41 30.72
CA ARG A 6 -36.47 13.76 29.74
C ARG A 6 -35.17 13.37 30.44
N THR A 7 -34.93 12.07 30.55
CA THR A 7 -33.58 11.53 30.76
C THR A 7 -32.74 11.75 29.48
N PRO A 8 -31.49 12.22 29.57
CA PRO A 8 -30.62 12.30 28.41
C PRO A 8 -30.15 10.89 28.06
N SER A 9 -30.54 10.41 26.87
CA SER A 9 -29.92 9.28 26.21
C SER A 9 -28.51 9.72 25.76
N PHE A 10 -27.48 9.34 26.50
CA PHE A 10 -26.12 9.37 25.99
C PHE A 10 -25.99 8.26 24.95
N THR A 11 -26.18 8.61 23.68
CA THR A 11 -25.63 7.86 22.57
C THR A 11 -24.12 8.05 22.61
N SER A 12 -23.39 7.02 23.05
CA SER A 12 -21.94 6.94 22.91
C SER A 12 -21.62 6.90 21.41
N CYS A 13 -21.20 8.03 20.86
CA CYS A 13 -20.64 8.08 19.51
C CYS A 13 -19.23 7.48 19.59
N SER A 14 -19.10 6.18 19.28
CA SER A 14 -17.82 5.46 19.25
C SER A 14 -17.10 5.60 17.90
N SER A 15 -17.39 6.63 17.11
CA SER A 15 -16.85 6.81 15.76
C SER A 15 -15.64 7.76 15.67
N SER A 16 -15.18 8.35 16.77
CA SER A 16 -14.13 9.38 16.72
C SER A 16 -12.69 8.85 16.78
N SER A 17 -12.45 7.66 17.35
CA SER A 17 -11.09 7.11 17.49
C SER A 17 -10.58 6.43 16.22
N THR A 18 -11.43 5.66 15.52
CA THR A 18 -11.05 4.95 14.30
C THR A 18 -10.77 5.92 13.14
N ASP A 19 -11.57 6.99 12.99
CA ASP A 19 -11.37 7.99 11.95
C ASP A 19 -10.09 8.82 12.14
N THR A 20 -9.69 9.05 13.39
CA THR A 20 -8.47 9.80 13.74
C THR A 20 -7.21 8.95 13.56
N ASP A 21 -7.25 7.67 13.95
CA ASP A 21 -6.16 6.72 13.67
C ASP A 21 -5.95 6.55 12.16
N ASP A 22 -7.03 6.46 11.39
CA ASP A 22 -6.94 6.35 9.93
C ASP A 22 -6.35 7.61 9.27
N GLU A 23 -6.55 8.81 9.84
CA GLU A 23 -5.93 10.03 9.32
C GLU A 23 -4.40 9.98 9.47
N GLY A 24 -3.91 9.55 10.63
CA GLY A 24 -2.49 9.33 10.88
C GLY A 24 -1.89 8.27 9.98
N VAL A 25 -2.58 7.13 9.82
CA VAL A 25 -2.16 6.04 8.91
C VAL A 25 -2.08 6.55 7.47
N ARG A 26 -3.07 7.30 6.99
CA ARG A 26 -3.03 7.91 5.64
C ARG A 26 -1.90 8.93 5.48
N GLY A 27 -1.50 9.61 6.57
CA GLY A 27 -0.34 10.50 6.59
C GLY A 27 0.99 9.80 6.31
N THR A 28 1.12 8.52 6.66
CA THR A 28 2.35 7.73 6.42
C THR A 28 2.70 7.59 4.95
N CYS A 29 1.70 7.65 4.06
CA CYS A 29 1.91 7.66 2.61
C CYS A 29 2.72 8.88 2.16
N GLU A 30 2.44 10.08 2.71
CA GLU A 30 3.23 11.28 2.39
C GLU A 30 4.67 11.15 2.91
N ASP A 31 4.84 10.68 4.15
CA ASP A 31 6.15 10.48 4.78
C ASP A 31 7.04 9.51 3.99
N ALA A 32 6.49 8.34 3.62
CA ALA A 32 7.20 7.33 2.84
C ALA A 32 7.57 7.86 1.45
N SER A 33 6.62 8.53 0.78
CA SER A 33 6.83 9.10 -0.56
C SER A 33 7.92 10.17 -0.54
N MET A 34 7.91 11.06 0.45
CA MET A 34 8.94 12.10 0.62
C MET A 34 10.32 11.50 0.88
N CYS A 35 10.43 10.47 1.72
CA CYS A 35 11.71 9.80 1.99
C CYS A 35 12.23 9.08 0.74
N LYS A 36 11.37 8.36 0.02
CA LYS A 36 11.71 7.73 -1.26
C LYS A 36 12.20 8.76 -2.27
N ARG A 37 11.45 9.85 -2.51
CA ARG A 37 11.85 10.92 -3.45
C ARG A 37 13.16 11.59 -3.07
N PHE A 38 13.38 11.84 -1.78
CA PHE A 38 14.62 12.44 -1.30
C PHE A 38 15.83 11.53 -1.58
N ALA A 39 15.72 10.22 -1.28
CA ALA A 39 16.79 9.27 -1.58
C ALA A 39 17.05 9.12 -3.09
N VAL A 40 16.00 9.14 -3.93
CA VAL A 40 16.14 9.18 -5.40
C VAL A 40 16.91 10.41 -5.87
N SER A 41 16.62 11.59 -5.31
CA SER A 41 17.36 12.82 -5.69
C SER A 41 18.84 12.79 -5.34
N LEU A 42 19.24 11.91 -4.41
CA LEU A 42 20.63 11.68 -4.03
C LEU A 42 21.27 10.51 -4.79
N GLY A 43 20.55 9.88 -5.73
CA GLY A 43 21.08 8.81 -6.58
C GLY A 43 21.11 7.43 -5.93
N TYR A 44 20.35 7.18 -4.85
CA TYR A 44 20.31 5.84 -4.24
C TYR A 44 19.68 4.79 -5.18
N TRP A 45 18.68 5.16 -5.98
CA TRP A 45 18.17 4.38 -7.10
C TRP A 45 17.57 5.29 -8.16
N HIS A 46 17.31 4.74 -9.35
CA HIS A 46 16.69 5.47 -10.45
C HIS A 46 15.15 5.34 -10.40
N ASP A 47 14.46 6.47 -10.33
CA ASP A 47 13.00 6.56 -10.41
C ASP A 47 12.58 7.91 -11.01
N PRO A 48 12.31 7.96 -12.33
CA PRO A 48 11.89 9.20 -12.99
C PRO A 48 10.43 9.55 -12.72
N TYR A 49 9.66 8.69 -12.04
CA TYR A 49 8.21 8.82 -11.88
C TYR A 49 7.83 9.46 -10.55
N ILE A 50 8.54 9.16 -9.47
CA ILE A 50 8.15 9.57 -8.10
C ILE A 50 8.06 11.10 -7.93
N GLN A 51 8.79 11.86 -8.73
CA GLN A 51 8.75 13.32 -8.74
C GLN A 51 7.38 13.90 -9.13
N HIS A 52 6.52 13.11 -9.78
CA HIS A 52 5.19 13.51 -10.21
C HIS A 52 4.11 13.29 -9.15
N PHE A 53 4.40 12.51 -8.10
CA PHE A 53 3.43 12.18 -7.04
C PHE A 53 3.64 12.95 -5.74
N VAL A 54 4.87 13.28 -5.39
CA VAL A 54 5.21 13.91 -4.11
C VAL A 54 6.27 14.96 -4.32
N ARG A 55 6.23 16.12 -3.65
CA ARG A 55 7.26 17.18 -3.72
C ARG A 55 8.62 16.73 -3.18
N LEU A 56 9.71 17.35 -3.65
CA LEU A 56 11.03 17.13 -3.07
C LEU A 56 11.10 17.82 -1.70
N SER A 57 11.41 17.07 -0.64
CA SER A 57 11.61 17.63 0.68
C SER A 57 12.85 18.54 0.71
N LYS A 58 12.72 19.70 1.36
CA LYS A 58 13.85 20.61 1.61
C LYS A 58 14.68 20.19 2.82
N GLU A 59 14.09 19.39 3.72
CA GLU A 59 14.75 18.92 4.92
C GLU A 59 15.59 17.70 4.62
N ARG A 60 16.84 17.73 5.09
CA ARG A 60 17.76 16.61 4.91
C ARG A 60 17.30 15.44 5.77
N LYS A 61 17.29 14.24 5.18
CA LYS A 61 17.14 12.98 5.93
C LYS A 61 18.53 12.48 6.35
N ALA A 62 18.62 11.87 7.54
CA ALA A 62 19.86 11.29 8.02
C ALA A 62 20.33 10.16 7.06
N PRO A 63 21.65 9.99 6.83
CA PRO A 63 22.15 9.05 5.83
C PRO A 63 21.67 7.59 6.02
N GLU A 64 21.50 7.16 7.26
CA GLU A 64 20.97 5.85 7.64
C GLU A 64 19.52 5.65 7.21
N ILE A 65 18.71 6.72 7.21
CA ILE A 65 17.32 6.67 6.69
C ILE A 65 17.35 6.41 5.19
N ASN A 66 18.19 7.12 4.44
CA ASN A 66 18.29 6.92 2.99
C ASN A 66 18.82 5.52 2.65
N ARG A 67 19.81 5.02 3.40
CA ARG A 67 20.31 3.63 3.26
C ARG A 67 19.23 2.59 3.59
N GLY A 68 18.43 2.83 4.63
CA GLY A 68 17.30 1.99 4.99
C GLY A 68 16.26 1.92 3.87
N TYR A 69 15.87 3.08 3.32
CA TYR A 69 14.95 3.13 2.17
C TYR A 69 15.53 2.47 0.92
N PHE A 70 16.83 2.61 0.66
CA PHE A 70 17.48 1.90 -0.44
C PHE A 70 17.40 0.39 -0.25
N ALA A 71 17.77 -0.13 0.93
CA ALA A 71 17.72 -1.55 1.21
C ALA A 71 16.29 -2.10 1.11
N ARG A 72 15.31 -1.36 1.63
CA ARG A 72 13.87 -1.63 1.51
C ARG A 72 13.43 -1.76 0.06
N VAL A 73 13.67 -0.73 -0.75
CA VAL A 73 13.29 -0.70 -2.18
C VAL A 73 14.03 -1.79 -2.97
N HIS A 74 15.32 -1.96 -2.73
CA HIS A 74 16.14 -2.95 -3.41
C HIS A 74 15.68 -4.38 -3.08
N GLY A 75 15.46 -4.71 -1.80
CA GLY A 75 15.02 -6.03 -1.36
C GLY A 75 13.68 -6.44 -1.97
N VAL A 76 12.67 -5.56 -1.88
CA VAL A 76 11.35 -5.78 -2.49
C VAL A 76 11.47 -5.91 -4.02
N SER A 77 12.25 -5.04 -4.67
CA SER A 77 12.47 -5.09 -6.11
C SER A 77 13.11 -6.41 -6.57
N GLN A 78 14.10 -6.92 -5.83
CA GLN A 78 14.75 -8.18 -6.16
C GLN A 78 13.79 -9.38 -6.09
N LEU A 79 12.90 -9.39 -5.09
CA LEU A 79 11.90 -10.45 -4.94
C LEU A 79 10.82 -10.36 -6.02
N ILE A 80 10.33 -9.15 -6.35
CA ILE A 80 9.41 -8.93 -7.47
C ILE A 80 10.03 -9.45 -8.78
N LYS A 81 11.27 -9.07 -9.08
CA LYS A 81 11.98 -9.53 -10.29
C LYS A 81 12.22 -11.04 -10.28
N ALA A 82 12.48 -11.64 -9.13
CA ALA A 82 12.64 -13.09 -9.02
C ALA A 82 11.33 -13.83 -9.32
N PHE A 83 10.21 -13.34 -8.80
CA PHE A 83 8.88 -13.88 -9.09
C PHE A 83 8.53 -13.76 -10.57
N LEU A 84 8.67 -12.55 -11.15
CA LEU A 84 8.43 -12.29 -12.57
C LEU A 84 9.26 -13.19 -13.49
N ARG A 85 10.54 -13.43 -13.16
CA ARG A 85 11.39 -14.37 -13.92
C ARG A 85 10.88 -15.81 -13.84
N LYS A 86 10.37 -16.24 -12.69
CA LYS A 86 9.88 -17.61 -12.48
C LYS A 86 8.55 -17.88 -13.17
N THR A 87 7.74 -16.84 -13.35
CA THR A 87 6.44 -16.92 -14.02
C THR A 87 6.51 -16.47 -15.48
N GLU A 88 7.68 -16.10 -15.99
CA GLU A 88 7.87 -15.53 -17.33
C GLU A 88 6.94 -14.33 -17.59
N CYS A 89 6.73 -13.51 -16.55
CA CYS A 89 5.75 -12.41 -16.48
C CYS A 89 4.28 -12.82 -16.68
N HIS A 90 3.97 -14.11 -16.82
CA HIS A 90 2.62 -14.65 -16.86
C HIS A 90 2.04 -14.81 -15.44
N CYS A 91 1.83 -13.67 -14.79
CA CYS A 91 1.38 -13.59 -13.41
C CYS A 91 0.62 -12.29 -13.14
N GLN A 92 0.12 -12.13 -11.91
CA GLN A 92 -0.43 -10.88 -11.40
C GLN A 92 0.46 -10.34 -10.29
N ILE A 93 0.46 -9.01 -10.11
CA ILE A 93 1.02 -8.38 -8.91
C ILE A 93 -0.09 -7.58 -8.25
N LEU A 94 -0.27 -7.75 -6.95
CA LEU A 94 -1.22 -7.03 -6.11
C LEU A 94 -0.47 -6.29 -5.00
N ASN A 95 -0.28 -4.99 -5.16
CA ASN A 95 0.37 -4.11 -4.18
C ASN A 95 -0.69 -3.53 -3.24
N LEU A 96 -0.72 -4.04 -2.01
CA LEU A 96 -1.71 -3.70 -0.98
C LEU A 96 -1.15 -2.59 -0.08
N GLY A 97 -1.82 -1.45 -0.02
CA GLY A 97 -1.30 -0.22 0.60
C GLY A 97 -0.20 0.43 -0.24
N ALA A 98 -0.44 0.51 -1.56
CA ALA A 98 0.58 0.89 -2.53
C ALA A 98 1.04 2.36 -2.42
N GLY A 99 0.24 3.25 -1.85
CA GLY A 99 0.52 4.67 -1.78
C GLY A 99 0.88 5.28 -3.14
N MET A 100 1.95 6.08 -3.16
CA MET A 100 2.50 6.67 -4.39
C MET A 100 3.58 5.80 -5.04
N ASP A 101 3.52 4.47 -4.88
CA ASP A 101 4.48 3.56 -5.49
C ASP A 101 4.53 3.69 -7.02
N THR A 102 5.71 3.49 -7.58
CA THR A 102 6.04 3.73 -8.99
C THR A 102 6.43 2.45 -9.74
N THR A 103 6.28 1.29 -9.11
CA THR A 103 6.82 0.02 -9.61
C THR A 103 6.23 -0.35 -10.96
N PHE A 104 4.94 -0.09 -11.22
CA PHE A 104 4.33 -0.34 -12.53
C PHE A 104 5.12 0.29 -13.68
N TRP A 105 5.40 1.59 -13.60
CA TRP A 105 6.14 2.30 -14.66
C TRP A 105 7.59 1.83 -14.76
N ARG A 106 8.27 1.62 -13.62
CA ARG A 106 9.64 1.10 -13.61
C ARG A 106 9.74 -0.31 -14.21
N LEU A 107 8.77 -1.18 -13.97
CA LEU A 107 8.71 -2.50 -14.60
C LEU A 107 8.43 -2.41 -16.10
N LYS A 108 7.63 -1.42 -16.56
CA LYS A 108 7.43 -1.17 -17.99
C LYS A 108 8.73 -0.76 -18.68
N ASP A 109 9.51 0.13 -18.08
CA ASP A 109 10.81 0.55 -18.63
C ASP A 109 11.82 -0.60 -18.75
N GLU A 110 11.70 -1.59 -17.86
CA GLU A 110 12.54 -2.79 -17.87
C GLU A 110 11.99 -3.94 -18.72
N ASP A 111 10.83 -3.77 -19.39
CA ASP A 111 10.11 -4.81 -20.15
C ASP A 111 9.74 -6.05 -19.29
N LEU A 112 9.37 -5.81 -18.03
CA LEU A 112 9.05 -6.83 -17.02
C LEU A 112 7.59 -6.75 -16.52
N LEU A 113 6.66 -6.26 -17.35
CA LEU A 113 5.27 -6.10 -16.91
C LEU A 113 4.55 -7.45 -16.71
N PRO A 114 3.88 -7.67 -15.56
CA PRO A 114 3.04 -8.84 -15.36
C PRO A 114 1.79 -8.80 -16.26
N SER A 115 1.03 -9.89 -16.36
CA SER A 115 -0.25 -9.93 -17.06
C SER A 115 -1.18 -8.77 -16.64
N LYS A 116 -1.30 -8.52 -15.33
CA LYS A 116 -1.94 -7.32 -14.79
C LYS A 116 -1.34 -6.91 -13.44
N TYR A 117 -1.18 -5.61 -13.24
CA TYR A 117 -0.68 -5.02 -12.00
C TYR A 117 -1.83 -4.30 -11.29
N PHE A 118 -2.07 -4.63 -10.03
CA PHE A 118 -3.13 -4.07 -9.21
C PHE A 118 -2.51 -3.31 -8.04
N GLU A 119 -3.06 -2.14 -7.76
CA GLU A 119 -2.78 -1.38 -6.55
C GLU A 119 -4.05 -1.16 -5.76
N VAL A 120 -3.93 -1.29 -4.44
CA VAL A 120 -5.02 -1.02 -3.51
C VAL A 120 -4.52 -0.04 -2.46
N ASP A 121 -5.32 0.96 -2.16
CA ASP A 121 -5.10 1.86 -1.03
C ASP A 121 -6.43 2.50 -0.60
N PHE A 122 -6.45 3.28 0.48
CA PHE A 122 -7.63 4.03 0.88
C PHE A 122 -8.13 4.92 -0.27
N PRO A 123 -9.45 5.09 -0.44
CA PRO A 123 -10.04 5.92 -1.50
C PRO A 123 -9.43 7.33 -1.60
N MET A 124 -9.09 7.96 -0.47
CA MET A 124 -8.43 9.27 -0.42
C MET A 124 -7.03 9.25 -1.07
N ILE A 125 -6.23 8.21 -0.84
CA ILE A 125 -4.89 8.06 -1.40
C ILE A 125 -4.98 7.80 -2.90
N VAL A 126 -5.91 6.93 -3.30
CA VAL A 126 -6.18 6.65 -4.71
C VAL A 126 -6.62 7.90 -5.45
N THR A 127 -7.56 8.70 -4.92
CA THR A 127 -7.98 9.96 -5.55
C THR A 127 -6.79 10.91 -5.77
N ARG A 128 -5.86 11.01 -4.82
CA ARG A 128 -4.63 11.83 -4.99
C ARG A 128 -3.72 11.28 -6.11
N LYS A 129 -3.58 9.95 -6.20
CA LYS A 129 -2.79 9.30 -7.25
C LYS A 129 -3.42 9.49 -8.63
N LEU A 130 -4.74 9.26 -8.75
CA LEU A 130 -5.52 9.48 -9.97
C LEU A 130 -5.49 10.93 -10.43
N HIS A 131 -5.55 11.89 -9.50
CA HIS A 131 -5.38 13.30 -9.83
C HIS A 131 -4.00 13.57 -10.48
N SER A 132 -2.94 12.99 -9.91
CA SER A 132 -1.58 13.12 -10.46
C SER A 132 -1.49 12.54 -11.88
N LEU A 133 -2.12 11.38 -12.13
CA LEU A 133 -2.21 10.79 -13.47
C LEU A 133 -2.93 11.71 -14.47
N LYS A 134 -4.07 12.28 -14.07
CA LYS A 134 -4.86 13.18 -14.91
C LYS A 134 -4.11 14.45 -15.30
N VAL A 135 -3.31 15.00 -14.38
CA VAL A 135 -2.58 16.26 -14.60
C VAL A 135 -1.22 16.04 -15.28
N LYS A 136 -0.66 14.82 -15.25
CA LYS A 136 0.66 14.50 -15.80
C LYS A 136 0.55 13.44 -16.91
N PRO A 137 0.48 13.85 -18.19
CA PRO A 137 0.44 12.92 -19.33
C PRO A 137 1.57 11.89 -19.32
N PHE A 138 2.75 12.27 -18.83
CA PHE A 138 3.91 11.37 -18.67
C PHE A 138 3.60 10.10 -17.86
N LEU A 139 2.70 10.17 -16.88
CA LEU A 139 2.28 9.00 -16.09
C LEU A 139 1.12 8.24 -16.74
N LEU A 140 0.20 8.95 -17.39
CA LEU A 140 -1.03 8.37 -17.95
C LEU A 140 -0.79 7.68 -19.31
N GLN A 141 0.05 8.25 -20.15
CA GLN A 141 0.31 7.76 -21.50
C GLN A 141 0.81 6.30 -21.52
N PRO A 142 1.76 5.88 -20.67
CA PRO A 142 2.20 4.48 -20.62
C PRO A 142 1.07 3.48 -20.27
N ILE A 143 0.03 3.93 -19.56
CA ILE A 143 -1.15 3.10 -19.24
C ILE A 143 -2.06 3.00 -20.46
N ILE A 144 -2.31 4.13 -21.15
CA ILE A 144 -3.14 4.18 -22.37
C ILE A 144 -2.54 3.32 -23.48
N GLU A 145 -1.22 3.39 -23.70
CA GLU A 145 -0.51 2.59 -24.71
C GLU A 145 -0.73 1.07 -24.56
N LEU A 146 -1.01 0.63 -23.33
CA LEU A 146 -1.19 -0.77 -22.97
C LEU A 146 -2.68 -1.17 -22.87
N HIS A 147 -3.59 -0.21 -23.01
CA HIS A 147 -5.03 -0.42 -22.94
C HIS A 147 -5.62 -0.80 -24.30
N SER A 148 -6.80 -1.42 -24.31
CA SER A 148 -7.60 -1.62 -25.53
C SER A 148 -8.25 -0.30 -25.95
N GLU A 149 -8.87 -0.28 -27.14
CA GLU A 149 -9.63 0.85 -27.71
C GLU A 149 -10.83 1.31 -26.84
N ASP A 150 -11.12 0.63 -25.73
CA ASP A 150 -12.19 0.98 -24.82
C ASP A 150 -11.83 2.24 -23.99
N PRO A 151 -12.83 3.02 -23.54
CA PRO A 151 -12.58 4.12 -22.62
C PRO A 151 -12.04 3.58 -21.28
N LEU A 152 -10.94 4.17 -20.80
CA LEU A 152 -10.45 3.93 -19.44
C LEU A 152 -11.59 4.18 -18.43
N GLN A 153 -11.90 3.16 -17.63
CA GLN A 153 -12.89 3.31 -16.57
C GLN A 153 -12.25 4.08 -15.42
N ASN A 154 -12.82 5.24 -15.10
CA ASN A 154 -12.39 6.07 -13.98
C ASN A 154 -13.59 6.76 -13.31
N ASP A 155 -13.86 6.39 -12.05
CA ASP A 155 -14.97 6.92 -11.25
C ASP A 155 -14.51 7.79 -10.06
N GLY A 156 -13.22 8.16 -10.02
CA GLY A 156 -12.62 8.99 -8.96
C GLY A 156 -11.99 8.21 -7.81
N HIS A 157 -12.35 6.94 -7.62
CA HIS A 157 -11.73 6.02 -6.66
C HIS A 157 -11.27 4.70 -7.30
N LEU A 158 -11.53 4.51 -8.58
CA LEU A 158 -11.07 3.39 -9.37
C LEU A 158 -10.45 3.90 -10.66
N LEU A 159 -9.33 3.30 -11.07
CA LEU A 159 -8.87 3.29 -12.45
C LEU A 159 -8.72 1.83 -12.86
N ASP A 160 -9.40 1.42 -13.93
CA ASP A 160 -9.22 0.10 -14.51
C ASP A 160 -8.76 0.22 -15.96
N SER A 161 -7.66 -0.47 -16.26
CA SER A 161 -7.12 -0.63 -17.61
C SER A 161 -6.76 -2.10 -17.84
N LYS A 162 -6.32 -2.41 -19.07
CA LYS A 162 -5.99 -3.80 -19.43
C LYS A 162 -4.82 -4.37 -18.62
N ARG A 163 -3.82 -3.55 -18.32
CA ARG A 163 -2.55 -3.99 -17.69
C ARG A 163 -2.33 -3.41 -16.29
N TYR A 164 -3.12 -2.42 -15.87
CA TYR A 164 -2.97 -1.72 -14.60
C TYR A 164 -4.31 -1.33 -14.01
N ALA A 165 -4.51 -1.55 -12.71
CA ALA A 165 -5.67 -1.08 -11.97
C ALA A 165 -5.24 -0.42 -10.65
N ILE A 166 -5.90 0.67 -10.28
CA ILE A 166 -5.74 1.36 -8.99
C ILE A 166 -7.11 1.41 -8.32
N ILE A 167 -7.22 0.81 -7.14
CA ILE A 167 -8.49 0.52 -6.48
C ILE A 167 -8.52 1.18 -5.10
N GLY A 168 -9.47 2.08 -4.90
CA GLY A 168 -9.77 2.67 -3.59
C GLY A 168 -10.59 1.69 -2.76
N ALA A 169 -10.00 1.04 -1.77
CA ALA A 169 -10.67 0.11 -0.87
C ALA A 169 -9.99 0.09 0.50
N ASP A 170 -10.74 -0.23 1.55
CA ASP A 170 -10.17 -0.50 2.86
C ASP A 170 -9.72 -1.96 2.95
N LEU A 171 -8.44 -2.19 3.25
CA LEU A 171 -7.89 -3.55 3.37
C LEU A 171 -8.50 -4.35 4.53
N ARG A 172 -9.19 -3.69 5.45
CA ARG A 172 -9.91 -4.30 6.58
C ARG A 172 -11.30 -4.81 6.18
N ASP A 173 -11.85 -4.32 5.06
CA ASP A 173 -13.12 -4.78 4.48
C ASP A 173 -12.84 -5.74 3.31
N LEU A 174 -12.58 -7.01 3.64
CA LEU A 174 -12.24 -8.03 2.66
C LEU A 174 -13.33 -8.30 1.61
N PRO A 175 -14.64 -8.33 1.96
CA PRO A 175 -15.70 -8.41 0.97
C PRO A 175 -15.66 -7.29 -0.06
N GLU A 176 -15.48 -6.03 0.37
CA GLU A 176 -15.36 -4.88 -0.54
C GLU A 176 -14.12 -5.01 -1.44
N LEU A 177 -12.97 -5.36 -0.85
CA LEU A 177 -11.71 -5.56 -1.54
C LEU A 177 -11.84 -6.60 -2.67
N GLU A 178 -12.40 -7.77 -2.34
CA GLU A 178 -12.56 -8.87 -3.29
C GLU A 178 -13.54 -8.52 -4.41
N GLU A 179 -14.66 -7.87 -4.09
CA GLU A 179 -15.63 -7.41 -5.08
C GLU A 179 -14.97 -6.47 -6.09
N LYS A 180 -14.21 -5.48 -5.62
CA LYS A 180 -13.54 -4.49 -6.49
C LYS A 180 -12.43 -5.11 -7.33
N LEU A 181 -11.64 -6.02 -6.76
CA LEU A 181 -10.61 -6.76 -7.50
C LEU A 181 -11.23 -7.62 -8.62
N LYS A 182 -12.34 -8.31 -8.33
CA LYS A 182 -13.10 -9.08 -9.32
C LYS A 182 -13.67 -8.20 -10.42
N LYS A 183 -14.22 -7.02 -10.08
CA LYS A 183 -14.67 -6.02 -11.07
C LYS A 183 -13.54 -5.59 -12.01
N CYS A 184 -12.31 -5.50 -11.50
CA CYS A 184 -11.12 -5.22 -12.29
C CYS A 184 -10.54 -6.47 -12.98
N ASN A 185 -11.30 -7.56 -13.09
CA ASN A 185 -10.91 -8.79 -13.77
C ASN A 185 -9.65 -9.45 -13.20
N MET A 186 -9.45 -9.39 -11.88
CA MET A 186 -8.43 -10.22 -11.21
C MET A 186 -8.77 -11.70 -11.41
N ASN A 187 -7.78 -12.49 -11.84
CA ASN A 187 -7.92 -13.92 -12.09
C ASN A 187 -7.28 -14.75 -10.96
N PRO A 188 -8.07 -15.45 -10.13
CA PRO A 188 -7.59 -16.35 -9.07
C PRO A 188 -6.67 -17.48 -9.54
N GLN A 189 -6.76 -17.87 -10.81
CA GLN A 189 -6.05 -19.01 -11.39
C GLN A 189 -4.63 -18.65 -11.87
N LEU A 190 -4.27 -17.37 -11.94
CA LEU A 190 -2.92 -16.94 -12.29
C LEU A 190 -2.02 -16.91 -11.06
N PRO A 191 -0.72 -17.28 -11.20
CA PRO A 191 0.26 -17.02 -10.15
C PRO A 191 0.21 -15.56 -9.73
N THR A 192 0.05 -15.30 -8.44
CA THR A 192 -0.17 -13.93 -7.95
C THR A 192 0.84 -13.58 -6.86
N LEU A 193 1.59 -12.49 -7.07
CA LEU A 193 2.45 -11.92 -6.06
C LEU A 193 1.70 -10.81 -5.32
N LEU A 194 1.58 -10.95 -4.00
CA LEU A 194 1.04 -9.93 -3.13
C LEU A 194 2.19 -9.21 -2.40
N VAL A 195 2.08 -7.89 -2.28
CA VAL A 195 3.09 -7.05 -1.63
C VAL A 195 2.44 -6.17 -0.58
N THR A 196 2.97 -6.19 0.64
CA THR A 196 2.69 -5.24 1.71
C THR A 196 3.99 -4.58 2.15
N GLU A 197 4.15 -3.29 1.84
CA GLU A 197 5.40 -2.55 2.10
C GLU A 197 5.21 -1.48 3.19
N CYS A 198 5.37 -1.87 4.45
CA CYS A 198 4.99 -1.16 5.68
C CYS A 198 3.48 -0.89 5.72
N VAL A 199 2.68 -1.95 5.82
CA VAL A 199 1.21 -1.84 5.73
C VAL A 199 0.50 -2.62 6.85
N LEU A 200 0.83 -3.90 7.04
CA LEU A 200 0.12 -4.76 8.00
C LEU A 200 0.25 -4.25 9.45
N VAL A 201 1.38 -3.66 9.81
CA VAL A 201 1.60 -3.01 11.11
C VAL A 201 0.58 -1.93 11.49
N TYR A 202 -0.14 -1.33 10.54
CA TYR A 202 -1.15 -0.29 10.80
C TYR A 202 -2.57 -0.83 11.05
N MET A 203 -2.79 -2.12 10.83
CA MET A 203 -4.06 -2.79 11.12
C MET A 203 -3.90 -3.70 12.33
N THR A 204 -5.01 -4.10 12.94
CA THR A 204 -4.92 -5.03 14.08
C THR A 204 -4.32 -6.37 13.64
N PRO A 205 -3.72 -7.14 14.55
CA PRO A 205 -3.23 -8.49 14.29
C PRO A 205 -4.30 -9.39 13.69
N GLU A 206 -5.54 -9.27 14.16
CA GLU A 206 -6.68 -10.01 13.60
C GLU A 206 -6.98 -9.60 12.15
N GLN A 207 -7.00 -8.30 11.84
CA GLN A 207 -7.25 -7.79 10.49
C GLN A 207 -6.16 -8.23 9.51
N SER A 208 -4.89 -8.12 9.90
CA SER A 208 -3.75 -8.56 9.07
C SER A 208 -3.74 -10.08 8.86
N ALA A 209 -4.03 -10.86 9.91
CA ALA A 209 -4.19 -12.31 9.78
C ALA A 209 -5.34 -12.69 8.83
N ASN A 210 -6.47 -11.99 8.91
CA ASN A 210 -7.60 -12.20 8.00
C ASN A 210 -7.23 -11.88 6.54
N LEU A 211 -6.48 -10.80 6.29
CA LEU A 211 -6.01 -10.45 4.95
C LEU A 211 -5.02 -11.50 4.39
N LEU A 212 -4.08 -11.98 5.22
CA LEU A 212 -3.15 -13.06 4.85
C LEU A 212 -3.89 -14.36 4.54
N LYS A 213 -4.89 -14.72 5.36
CA LYS A 213 -5.72 -15.90 5.17
C LYS A 213 -6.53 -15.81 3.88
N TRP A 214 -7.14 -14.65 3.62
CA TRP A 214 -7.85 -14.37 2.37
C TRP A 214 -6.93 -14.53 1.16
N ALA A 215 -5.72 -13.97 1.21
CA ALA A 215 -4.74 -14.10 0.14
C ALA A 215 -4.38 -15.58 -0.10
N ALA A 216 -4.10 -16.34 0.96
CA ALA A 216 -3.77 -17.76 0.87
C ALA A 216 -4.93 -18.61 0.33
N SER A 217 -6.19 -18.25 0.62
CA SER A 217 -7.37 -18.97 0.11
C SER A 217 -7.80 -18.55 -1.29
N SER A 218 -7.38 -17.37 -1.75
CA SER A 218 -7.86 -16.79 -3.02
C SER A 218 -7.10 -17.26 -4.25
N PHE A 219 -5.87 -17.75 -4.10
CA PHE A 219 -4.99 -18.08 -5.21
C PHE A 219 -4.37 -19.46 -5.04
N ASP A 220 -4.43 -20.28 -6.09
CA ASP A 220 -3.83 -21.62 -6.07
C ASP A 220 -2.29 -21.57 -6.02
N THR A 221 -1.70 -20.49 -6.55
CA THR A 221 -0.26 -20.25 -6.52
C THR A 221 -0.01 -18.79 -6.19
N ALA A 222 0.59 -18.54 -5.03
CA ALA A 222 0.90 -17.18 -4.58
C ALA A 222 2.29 -17.06 -3.95
N MET A 223 2.80 -15.84 -3.98
CA MET A 223 3.92 -15.39 -3.16
C MET A 223 3.47 -14.16 -2.40
N PHE A 224 3.88 -14.02 -1.14
CA PHE A 224 3.56 -12.86 -0.32
C PHE A 224 4.87 -12.21 0.16
N ILE A 225 5.05 -10.93 -0.12
CA ILE A 225 6.16 -10.12 0.38
C ILE A 225 5.63 -9.19 1.45
N ASN A 226 6.08 -9.37 2.69
CA ASN A 226 5.86 -8.41 3.77
C ASN A 226 7.18 -7.72 4.12
N TYR A 227 7.20 -6.39 4.09
CA TYR A 227 8.29 -5.58 4.65
C TYR A 227 7.70 -4.70 5.75
N GLU A 228 8.12 -4.87 7.00
CA GLU A 228 7.72 -4.01 8.11
C GLU A 228 8.73 -4.08 9.26
N GLN A 229 8.37 -3.52 10.40
CA GLN A 229 9.17 -3.51 11.61
C GLN A 229 9.40 -4.94 12.15
N VAL A 230 10.50 -5.12 12.87
CA VAL A 230 10.82 -6.36 13.59
C VAL A 230 11.67 -6.04 14.82
N ASN A 231 11.66 -6.91 15.82
CA ASN A 231 12.37 -6.72 17.10
C ASN A 231 11.87 -5.50 17.89
N MET A 232 10.55 -5.26 17.85
CA MET A 232 9.93 -4.05 18.45
C MET A 232 9.83 -4.08 19.98
N ASP A 233 10.18 -5.20 20.64
CA ASP A 233 10.13 -5.35 22.10
C ASP A 233 11.32 -4.68 22.82
N ASP A 234 12.33 -4.19 22.10
CA ASP A 234 13.51 -3.55 22.68
C ASP A 234 13.32 -2.03 22.93
N ARG A 235 14.32 -1.39 23.55
CA ARG A 235 14.26 0.04 23.86
C ARG A 235 14.14 0.92 22.61
N PHE A 236 14.73 0.52 21.49
CA PHE A 236 14.62 1.27 20.24
C PHE A 236 13.19 1.18 19.69
N GLY A 237 12.58 -0.03 19.72
CA GLY A 237 11.18 -0.26 19.36
C GLY A 237 10.21 0.59 20.17
N GLN A 238 10.39 0.67 21.50
CA GLN A 238 9.54 1.53 22.35
C GLN A 238 9.65 3.02 22.00
N ILE A 239 10.87 3.51 21.75
CA ILE A 239 11.10 4.90 21.30
C ILE A 239 10.44 5.14 19.92
N MET A 240 10.50 4.16 19.02
CA MET A 240 9.87 4.24 17.71
C MET A 240 8.34 4.34 17.82
N ILE A 241 7.71 3.51 18.65
CA ILE A 241 6.26 3.56 18.90
C ILE A 241 5.85 4.92 19.46
N GLU A 242 6.56 5.43 20.47
CA GLU A 242 6.26 6.72 21.06
C GLU A 242 6.39 7.87 20.04
N ASN A 243 7.43 7.83 19.19
CA ASN A 243 7.64 8.84 18.15
C ASN A 243 6.54 8.85 17.09
N LEU A 244 5.99 7.68 16.73
CA LEU A 244 4.89 7.57 15.76
C LEU A 244 3.56 8.03 16.36
N ARG A 245 3.28 7.69 17.62
CA ARG A 245 2.11 8.19 18.34
C ARG A 245 2.07 9.72 18.44
N ARG A 246 3.23 10.37 18.61
CA ARG A 246 3.34 11.84 18.57
C ARG A 246 2.95 12.44 17.21
N ARG A 247 2.98 11.64 16.14
CA ARG A 247 2.50 12.00 14.80
C ARG A 247 1.09 11.48 14.51
N GLN A 248 0.35 11.11 15.56
CA GLN A 248 -1.01 10.56 15.47
C GLN A 248 -1.09 9.25 14.68
N CYS A 249 0.03 8.51 14.57
CA CYS A 249 0.10 7.23 13.89
C CYS A 249 0.37 6.13 14.92
N ASP A 250 -0.67 5.39 15.29
CA ASP A 250 -0.51 4.19 16.12
C ASP A 250 -0.15 2.97 15.27
N LEU A 251 0.63 2.07 15.84
CA LEU A 251 1.01 0.80 15.22
C LEU A 251 0.13 -0.32 15.79
N ALA A 252 -1.11 -0.40 15.30
CA ALA A 252 -2.12 -1.34 15.81
C ALA A 252 -1.65 -2.80 15.79
N GLY A 253 -0.78 -3.17 14.84
CA GLY A 253 -0.24 -4.51 14.66
C GLY A 253 1.14 -4.73 15.30
N VAL A 254 1.65 -3.83 16.14
CA VAL A 254 3.06 -3.90 16.61
C VAL A 254 3.41 -5.19 17.36
N GLU A 255 2.42 -5.87 17.95
CA GLU A 255 2.64 -7.15 18.64
C GLU A 255 3.11 -8.29 17.70
N THR A 256 2.79 -8.22 16.41
CA THR A 256 3.28 -9.20 15.42
C THR A 256 4.74 -8.96 15.03
N CYS A 257 5.26 -7.75 15.28
CA CYS A 257 6.61 -7.29 14.97
C CYS A 257 7.66 -7.64 16.04
N LYS A 258 7.39 -8.68 16.85
CA LYS A 258 8.24 -9.07 17.98
C LYS A 258 9.60 -9.63 17.56
N SER A 259 9.64 -10.53 16.57
CA SER A 259 10.88 -11.12 16.06
C SER A 259 10.73 -11.66 14.64
N LEU A 260 11.82 -12.12 14.02
CA LEU A 260 11.74 -12.78 12.71
C LEU A 260 10.93 -14.08 12.77
N GLU A 261 10.97 -14.77 13.92
CA GLU A 261 10.21 -15.99 14.15
C GLU A 261 8.71 -15.71 14.28
N SER A 262 8.30 -14.59 14.88
CA SER A 262 6.87 -14.24 14.94
C SER A 262 6.32 -13.93 13.55
N GLN A 263 7.11 -13.28 12.69
CA GLN A 263 6.74 -12.98 11.30
C GLN A 263 6.57 -14.23 10.43
N ASN A 264 7.25 -15.34 10.75
CA ASN A 264 7.13 -16.60 10.00
C ASN A 264 6.06 -17.55 10.54
N ARG A 265 5.42 -17.24 11.67
CA ARG A 265 4.35 -18.05 12.23
C ARG A 265 3.04 -17.69 11.56
N VAL A 266 2.60 -18.53 10.63
CA VAL A 266 1.23 -18.50 10.12
C VAL A 266 0.32 -19.03 11.23
N THR A 267 -0.41 -18.15 11.91
CA THR A 267 -1.54 -18.51 12.79
C THR A 267 -2.82 -18.62 12.00
#